data_AF-A0A7S1VFW6-F1
#
_entry.id   AF-A0A7S1VFW6-F1
#
_cell.length_a   1.000
_cell.length_b   1.000
_cell.length_c   1.000
_cell.angle_alpha   90.00
_cell.angle_beta   90.00
_cell.angle_gamma   90.00
#
_symmetry.space_group_name_H-M   'P 1'
#
loop_
_entity.id
_entity.type
_entity.pdbx_description
1 polymer ?
#
loop_
_entity_poly.entity_id
_entity_poly.type
_entity_poly.pdbx_seq_one_letter_code
_entity_poly.pdbx_strand_id
1 'polypeptide(L)'
;RPTPVVHLSPSGRLFFLLFSLFVAMPIDAVTKDEPLSVTKFKKTLKNFDSEEGRERGVKMVPRQGDMYICTPPKCGTTLLQQAAHQIRIARQQDGTTKLDEDFGEISRVVPWVELATDLGQDLAADQVASPRLFKTHLWAGHAPSECIAS
;
A
#
# COMPACT_ATOMS: atom_id res chain seq x y z
N ARG A 1 15.16 53.22 33.62
CA ARG A 1 14.33 52.00 33.66
C ARG A 1 15.27 50.83 33.96
N PRO A 2 15.19 50.13 35.10
CA PRO A 2 16.14 49.08 35.47
C PRO A 2 15.81 47.75 34.78
N THR A 3 16.83 46.97 34.43
CA THR A 3 16.72 45.59 33.93
C THR A 3 16.38 44.63 35.08
N PRO A 4 15.55 43.59 34.85
CA PRO A 4 15.25 42.63 35.90
C PRO A 4 16.41 41.63 36.02
N VAL A 5 16.96 41.51 37.23
CA VAL A 5 17.83 40.39 37.61
C VAL A 5 16.91 39.30 38.15
N VAL A 6 16.81 38.18 37.44
CA VAL A 6 15.99 37.03 37.86
C VAL A 6 16.79 36.24 38.89
N HIS A 7 16.37 36.28 40.16
CA HIS A 7 16.97 35.49 41.23
C HIS A 7 16.27 34.14 41.33
N LEU A 8 16.92 33.06 40.88
CA LEU A 8 16.39 31.70 40.97
C LEU A 8 16.61 31.11 42.37
N SER A 9 15.52 30.61 42.97
CA SER A 9 15.48 29.93 44.27
C SER A 9 16.29 28.62 44.27
N PRO A 10 16.94 28.22 45.39
CA PRO A 10 17.68 26.95 45.51
C PRO A 10 16.83 25.71 45.17
N SER A 11 15.52 25.76 45.40
CA SER A 11 14.58 24.68 45.12
C SER A 11 14.29 24.47 43.62
N GLY A 12 14.63 25.43 42.75
CA GLY A 12 14.49 25.30 41.30
C GLY A 12 15.61 24.50 40.63
N ARG A 13 16.78 24.37 41.28
CA ARG A 13 17.93 23.62 40.74
C ARG A 13 17.70 22.11 40.73
N LEU A 14 16.98 21.58 41.72
CA LEU A 14 16.68 20.15 41.81
C LEU A 14 15.62 19.72 40.78
N PHE A 15 14.65 20.59 40.49
CA PHE A 15 13.64 20.36 39.46
C PHE A 15 14.24 20.42 38.04
N PHE A 16 15.20 21.34 37.80
CA PHE A 16 15.91 21.41 36.52
C PHE A 16 16.87 20.22 36.30
N LEU A 17 17.54 19.73 37.34
CA LEU A 17 18.39 18.53 37.23
C LEU A 17 17.59 17.27 36.93
N LEU A 18 16.39 17.11 37.52
CA LEU A 18 15.50 15.98 37.23
C LEU A 18 14.90 16.05 35.83
N PHE A 19 14.56 17.26 35.33
CA PHE A 19 14.09 17.44 33.95
C PHE A 19 15.21 17.23 32.92
N SER A 20 16.46 17.57 33.28
CA SER A 20 17.62 17.35 32.42
C SER A 20 18.06 15.88 32.33
N LEU A 21 17.77 15.05 33.34
CA LEU A 21 18.00 13.60 33.27
C LEU A 21 16.94 12.87 32.44
N PHE A 22 15.70 13.37 32.38
CA PHE A 22 14.63 12.76 31.58
C PHE A 22 14.77 13.05 30.07
N VAL A 23 15.40 14.17 29.70
CA VAL A 23 15.70 14.52 28.30
C VAL A 23 17.00 13.87 27.79
N ALA A 24 17.84 13.35 28.70
CA ALA A 24 19.12 12.74 28.36
C ALA A 24 19.05 11.21 28.18
N MET A 25 17.88 10.63 27.95
CA MET A 25 17.83 9.31 27.34
C MET A 25 18.18 9.48 25.85
N PRO A 26 19.36 9.02 25.39
CA PRO A 26 19.64 9.06 23.97
C PRO A 26 18.59 8.22 23.27
N ILE A 27 17.95 8.80 22.24
CA ILE A 27 17.10 8.07 21.28
C ILE A 27 17.89 6.92 20.62
N ASP A 28 19.21 6.92 20.77
CA ASP A 28 20.16 5.94 20.24
C ASP A 28 20.29 4.65 21.05
N ALA A 29 19.46 4.41 22.06
CA ALA A 29 19.32 3.05 22.62
C ALA A 29 18.46 2.13 21.72
N VAL A 30 18.49 2.34 20.40
CA VAL A 30 18.10 1.32 19.42
C VAL A 30 19.26 0.34 19.35
N THR A 31 19.01 -0.90 19.78
CA THR A 31 19.96 -2.01 19.69
C THR A 31 20.55 -2.08 18.29
N LYS A 32 21.89 -2.06 18.19
CA LYS A 32 22.64 -2.13 16.91
C LYS A 32 22.38 -3.41 16.11
N ASP A 33 21.76 -4.42 16.72
CA ASP A 33 21.37 -5.66 16.06
C ASP A 33 19.93 -5.56 15.57
N GLU A 34 19.72 -5.59 14.25
CA GLU A 34 18.37 -5.72 13.70
C GLU A 34 17.78 -7.05 14.13
N PRO A 35 16.54 -7.08 14.66
CA PRO A 35 15.90 -8.33 15.03
C PRO A 35 15.75 -9.24 13.81
N LEU A 36 15.89 -10.55 14.02
CA LEU A 36 15.81 -11.57 12.97
C LEU A 36 14.50 -11.47 12.16
N SER A 37 13.40 -11.05 12.80
CA SER A 37 12.12 -10.80 12.14
C SER A 37 12.20 -9.71 11.07
N VAL A 38 12.89 -8.60 11.35
CA VAL A 38 13.10 -7.49 10.40
C VAL A 38 14.03 -7.92 9.28
N THR A 39 15.11 -8.64 9.60
CA THR A 39 16.01 -9.21 8.58
C THR A 39 15.27 -10.15 7.64
N LYS A 40 14.45 -11.05 8.18
CA LYS A 40 13.63 -11.98 7.39
C LYS A 40 12.58 -11.23 6.55
N PHE A 41 11.91 -10.23 7.12
CA PHE A 41 10.94 -9.40 6.43
C PHE A 41 11.56 -8.66 5.23
N LYS A 42 12.70 -7.99 5.44
CA LYS A 42 13.46 -7.33 4.37
C LYS A 42 13.89 -8.32 3.29
N LYS A 43 14.36 -9.51 3.66
CA LYS A 43 14.73 -10.55 2.71
C LYS A 43 13.54 -10.99 1.87
N THR A 44 12.37 -11.18 2.47
CA THR A 44 11.14 -11.56 1.77
C THR A 44 10.66 -10.46 0.82
N LEU A 45 10.73 -9.19 1.24
CA LEU A 45 10.24 -8.07 0.44
C LEU A 45 11.21 -7.57 -0.62
N LYS A 46 12.45 -8.07 -0.67
CA LYS A 46 13.50 -7.54 -1.55
C LYS A 46 13.09 -7.43 -3.02
N ASN A 47 12.24 -8.34 -3.49
CA ASN A 47 11.79 -8.40 -4.89
C ASN A 47 10.27 -8.22 -5.03
N PHE A 48 9.61 -7.62 -4.03
CA PHE A 48 8.16 -7.46 -4.04
C PHE A 48 7.67 -6.35 -5.01
N ASP A 49 8.53 -5.39 -5.31
CA ASP A 49 8.27 -4.25 -6.19
C ASP A 49 9.53 -3.99 -7.02
N SER A 50 9.78 -4.88 -7.98
CA SER A 50 10.93 -4.76 -8.86
C SER A 50 10.66 -3.70 -9.93
N GLU A 51 11.71 -3.00 -10.35
CA GLU A 51 11.58 -2.01 -11.44
C GLU A 51 11.08 -2.66 -12.74
N GLU A 52 11.56 -3.86 -13.04
CA GLU A 52 11.11 -4.65 -14.20
C GLU A 52 9.62 -5.01 -14.09
N GLY A 53 9.16 -5.46 -12.91
CA GLY A 53 7.76 -5.78 -12.66
C GLY A 53 6.86 -4.57 -12.87
N ARG A 54 7.26 -3.43 -12.31
CA ARG A 54 6.57 -2.14 -12.48
C ARG A 54 6.53 -1.69 -13.93
N GLU A 55 7.64 -1.79 -14.67
CA GLU A 55 7.68 -1.43 -16.09
C GLU A 55 6.75 -2.30 -16.94
N ARG A 56 6.74 -3.62 -16.70
CA ARG A 56 5.82 -4.53 -17.40
C ARG A 56 4.37 -4.20 -17.11
N GLY A 57 4.07 -3.86 -15.85
CA GLY A 57 2.75 -3.38 -15.43
C GLY A 57 2.31 -2.12 -16.18
N VAL A 58 3.18 -1.11 -16.23
CA VAL A 58 2.91 0.16 -16.95
C VAL A 58 2.75 -0.06 -18.46
N LYS A 59 3.54 -0.97 -19.04
CA LYS A 59 3.53 -1.30 -20.48
C LYS A 59 2.47 -2.33 -20.86
N MET A 60 1.60 -2.76 -19.93
CA MET A 60 0.54 -3.72 -20.27
C MET A 60 -0.34 -3.17 -21.38
N VAL A 61 -0.81 -4.04 -22.27
CA VAL A 61 -1.72 -3.65 -23.35
C VAL A 61 -3.16 -3.83 -22.84
N PRO A 62 -3.91 -2.74 -22.60
CA PRO A 62 -5.30 -2.82 -22.18
C PRO A 62 -6.17 -3.41 -23.30
N ARG A 63 -7.27 -4.05 -22.91
CA ARG A 63 -8.32 -4.51 -23.82
C ARG A 63 -9.55 -3.61 -23.68
N GLN A 64 -10.31 -3.52 -24.76
CA GLN A 64 -11.63 -2.89 -24.72
C GLN A 64 -12.49 -3.56 -23.64
N GLY A 65 -13.04 -2.74 -22.74
CA GLY A 65 -13.88 -3.20 -21.63
C GLY A 65 -13.14 -3.58 -20.35
N ASP A 66 -11.80 -3.49 -20.32
CA ASP A 66 -11.07 -3.57 -19.05
C ASP A 66 -11.46 -2.42 -18.11
N MET A 67 -11.46 -2.69 -16.80
CA MET A 67 -11.73 -1.69 -15.78
C MET A 67 -10.59 -1.60 -14.76
N TYR A 68 -10.33 -0.38 -14.28
CA TYR A 68 -9.24 -0.09 -13.36
C TYR A 68 -9.74 0.66 -12.13
N ILE A 69 -9.34 0.16 -10.96
CA ILE A 69 -9.52 0.84 -9.67
C ILE A 69 -8.27 1.69 -9.43
N CYS A 70 -8.39 2.99 -9.71
CA CYS A 70 -7.33 3.97 -9.55
C CYS A 70 -7.53 4.75 -8.25
N THR A 71 -6.67 4.52 -7.27
CA THR A 71 -6.77 5.19 -5.95
C THR A 71 -5.38 5.39 -5.35
N PRO A 72 -5.17 6.35 -4.44
CA PRO A 72 -3.96 6.40 -3.64
C PRO A 72 -3.85 5.19 -2.69
N PRO A 73 -2.62 4.81 -2.27
CA PRO A 73 -2.44 3.74 -1.29
C PRO A 73 -3.23 3.96 -0.01
N LYS A 74 -3.86 2.88 0.50
CA LYS A 74 -4.57 2.83 1.79
C LYS A 74 -5.87 3.64 1.87
N CYS A 75 -6.38 4.16 0.76
CA CYS A 75 -7.67 4.84 0.68
C CYS A 75 -8.87 3.89 0.45
N GLY A 76 -8.84 2.68 1.02
CA GLY A 76 -9.94 1.72 0.88
C GLY A 76 -9.91 0.88 -0.41
N THR A 77 -8.76 0.74 -1.07
CA THR A 77 -8.60 -0.13 -2.27
C THR A 77 -9.19 -1.51 -2.10
N THR A 78 -8.95 -2.15 -0.95
CA THR A 78 -9.40 -3.53 -0.72
C THR A 78 -10.93 -3.62 -0.71
N LEU A 79 -11.62 -2.65 -0.10
CA LEU A 79 -13.09 -2.61 -0.09
C LEU A 79 -13.64 -2.44 -1.51
N LEU A 80 -13.06 -1.53 -2.28
CA LEU A 80 -13.52 -1.25 -3.65
C LEU A 80 -13.24 -2.43 -4.59
N GLN A 81 -12.07 -3.06 -4.49
CA GLN A 81 -11.75 -4.27 -5.24
C GLN A 81 -12.72 -5.42 -4.92
N GLN A 82 -13.00 -5.65 -3.62
CA GLN A 82 -13.96 -6.67 -3.21
C GLN A 82 -15.35 -6.39 -3.77
N ALA A 83 -15.88 -5.19 -3.55
CA ALA A 83 -17.22 -4.82 -4.02
C ALA A 83 -17.35 -4.97 -5.54
N ALA A 84 -16.40 -4.42 -6.30
CA ALA A 84 -16.42 -4.49 -7.76
C ALA A 84 -16.28 -5.93 -8.28
N HIS A 85 -15.41 -6.74 -7.67
CA HIS A 85 -15.26 -8.15 -8.04
C HIS A 85 -16.55 -8.96 -7.80
N GLN A 86 -17.21 -8.75 -6.67
CA GLN A 86 -18.46 -9.45 -6.37
C GLN A 86 -19.59 -9.01 -7.31
N ILE A 87 -19.67 -7.73 -7.66
CA ILE A 87 -20.67 -7.22 -8.61
C ILE A 87 -20.50 -7.86 -9.99
N ARG A 88 -19.26 -7.98 -10.51
CA ARG A 88 -19.04 -8.61 -11.83
C ARG A 88 -19.36 -10.11 -11.81
N ILE A 89 -19.09 -10.81 -10.70
CA ILE A 89 -19.45 -12.23 -10.54
C ILE A 89 -20.97 -12.38 -10.55
N ALA A 90 -21.67 -11.61 -9.71
CA ALA A 90 -23.13 -11.68 -9.61
C ALA A 90 -23.83 -11.36 -10.94
N ARG A 91 -23.28 -10.44 -11.75
CA ARG A 91 -23.85 -10.10 -13.07
C ARG A 91 -23.71 -11.18 -14.13
N GLN A 92 -22.70 -12.04 -14.02
CA GLN A 92 -22.48 -13.10 -14.99
C GLN A 92 -23.33 -14.34 -14.72
N GLN A 93 -23.84 -14.47 -13.51
CA GLN A 93 -24.70 -15.57 -13.14
C GLN A 93 -26.17 -15.26 -13.51
N ASP A 94 -26.94 -16.29 -13.83
CA ASP A 94 -28.31 -16.23 -14.37
C ASP A 94 -29.39 -15.89 -13.32
N GLY A 95 -29.08 -15.00 -12.38
CA GLY A 95 -29.97 -14.60 -11.30
C GLY A 95 -29.67 -15.22 -9.95
N THR A 96 -28.52 -15.91 -9.79
CA THR A 96 -28.03 -16.36 -8.49
C THR A 96 -27.28 -15.25 -7.73
N THR A 97 -27.47 -15.17 -6.42
CA THR A 97 -26.77 -14.22 -5.52
C THR A 97 -25.47 -14.80 -4.94
N LYS A 98 -24.81 -15.71 -5.67
CA LYS A 98 -23.62 -16.41 -5.15
C LYS A 98 -22.38 -15.53 -5.32
N LEU A 99 -21.73 -15.25 -4.21
CA LEU A 99 -20.47 -14.53 -4.15
C LEU A 99 -19.30 -15.45 -4.50
N ASP A 100 -18.22 -14.87 -5.03
CA ASP A 100 -16.94 -15.56 -5.18
C ASP A 100 -16.19 -15.52 -3.85
N GLU A 101 -15.95 -16.70 -3.29
CA GLU A 101 -15.24 -16.90 -2.02
C GLU A 101 -13.97 -17.75 -2.22
N ASP A 102 -13.70 -18.22 -3.44
CA ASP A 102 -12.62 -19.17 -3.73
C ASP A 102 -11.35 -18.45 -4.21
N PHE A 103 -10.88 -17.52 -3.37
CA PHE A 103 -9.57 -16.89 -3.55
C PHE A 103 -8.95 -16.52 -2.19
N GLY A 104 -7.62 -16.65 -2.09
CA GLY A 104 -6.92 -16.38 -0.84
C GLY A 104 -6.76 -14.89 -0.49
N GLU A 105 -6.60 -14.02 -1.50
CA GLU A 105 -6.43 -12.57 -1.33
C GLU A 105 -6.92 -11.83 -2.57
N ILE A 106 -7.51 -10.64 -2.41
CA ILE A 106 -8.23 -9.96 -3.49
C ILE A 106 -7.35 -9.64 -4.71
N SER A 107 -6.05 -9.41 -4.53
CA SER A 107 -5.13 -9.15 -5.64
C SER A 107 -4.96 -10.36 -6.55
N ARG A 108 -5.29 -11.59 -6.11
CA ARG A 108 -5.31 -12.80 -6.96
C ARG A 108 -6.32 -12.70 -8.11
N VAL A 109 -7.45 -12.05 -7.84
CA VAL A 109 -8.59 -11.94 -8.77
C VAL A 109 -8.78 -10.52 -9.31
N VAL A 110 -8.16 -9.52 -8.66
CA VAL A 110 -8.06 -8.13 -9.11
C VAL A 110 -6.57 -7.70 -9.09
N PRO A 111 -5.79 -8.04 -10.13
CA PRO A 111 -4.34 -7.84 -10.11
C PRO A 111 -3.94 -6.37 -9.94
N TRP A 112 -2.91 -6.13 -9.12
CA TRP A 112 -2.27 -4.82 -9.01
C TRP A 112 -1.26 -4.66 -10.14
N VAL A 113 -1.53 -3.81 -11.13
CA VAL A 113 -0.76 -3.78 -12.38
C VAL A 113 0.73 -3.55 -12.15
N GLU A 114 1.13 -2.68 -11.23
CA GLU A 114 2.53 -2.41 -10.91
C GLU A 114 3.27 -3.62 -10.33
N LEU A 115 2.58 -4.51 -9.61
CA LEU A 115 3.20 -5.63 -8.89
C LEU A 115 2.84 -7.02 -9.44
N ALA A 116 1.92 -7.08 -10.40
CA ALA A 116 1.36 -8.34 -10.90
C ALA A 116 2.47 -9.31 -11.36
N THR A 117 3.48 -8.79 -12.07
CA THR A 117 4.63 -9.59 -12.52
C THR A 117 5.38 -10.22 -11.35
N ASP A 118 5.71 -9.43 -10.32
CA ASP A 118 6.47 -9.90 -9.16
C ASP A 118 5.69 -10.92 -8.33
N LEU A 119 4.35 -10.87 -8.42
CA LEU A 119 3.42 -11.82 -7.83
C LEU A 119 3.13 -13.04 -8.74
N GLY A 120 3.78 -13.14 -9.91
CA GLY A 120 3.62 -14.24 -10.85
C GLY A 120 2.28 -14.25 -11.59
N GLN A 121 1.64 -13.08 -11.71
CA GLN A 121 0.35 -12.92 -12.40
C GLN A 121 0.57 -12.44 -13.84
N ASP A 122 -0.12 -13.07 -14.79
CA ASP A 122 -0.15 -12.64 -16.18
C ASP A 122 -1.29 -11.63 -16.40
N LEU A 123 -0.93 -10.37 -16.68
CA LEU A 123 -1.90 -9.29 -16.96
C LEU A 123 -2.63 -9.48 -18.31
N ALA A 124 -2.10 -10.32 -19.20
CA ALA A 124 -2.75 -10.71 -20.45
C ALA A 124 -3.66 -11.93 -20.29
N ALA A 125 -3.71 -12.58 -19.14
CA ALA A 125 -4.63 -13.70 -18.93
C ALA A 125 -6.09 -13.24 -18.91
N ASP A 126 -6.99 -14.17 -19.23
CA ASP A 126 -8.41 -14.00 -18.96
C ASP A 126 -8.66 -14.11 -17.45
N GLN A 127 -9.63 -13.33 -16.97
CA GLN A 127 -10.06 -13.40 -15.57
C GLN A 127 -11.35 -14.21 -15.45
N VAL A 128 -11.63 -14.70 -14.24
CA VAL A 128 -12.84 -15.48 -13.91
C VAL A 128 -14.15 -14.77 -14.28
N ALA A 129 -14.11 -13.45 -14.41
CA ALA A 129 -15.27 -12.63 -14.75
C ALA A 129 -14.94 -11.47 -15.68
N SER A 130 -15.97 -11.03 -16.41
CA SER A 130 -15.98 -9.82 -17.24
C SER A 130 -16.79 -8.72 -16.53
N PRO A 131 -16.32 -7.46 -16.58
CA PRO A 131 -15.07 -7.00 -17.18
C PRO A 131 -13.83 -7.54 -16.44
N ARG A 132 -12.68 -7.60 -17.13
CA ARG A 132 -11.40 -7.80 -16.43
C ARG A 132 -11.17 -6.58 -15.55
N LEU A 133 -10.82 -6.83 -14.30
CA LEU A 133 -10.71 -5.81 -13.27
C LEU A 133 -9.27 -5.77 -12.76
N PHE A 134 -8.71 -4.58 -12.71
CA PHE A 134 -7.34 -4.34 -12.23
C PHE A 134 -7.34 -3.24 -11.19
N LYS A 135 -6.25 -3.14 -10.44
CA LYS A 135 -6.02 -2.07 -9.46
C LYS A 135 -4.70 -1.38 -9.76
N THR A 136 -4.65 -0.06 -9.54
CA THR A 136 -3.42 0.72 -9.68
C THR A 136 -3.36 1.89 -8.71
N HIS A 137 -2.14 2.29 -8.36
CA HIS A 137 -1.84 3.52 -7.64
C HIS A 137 -1.21 4.59 -8.55
N LEU A 138 -1.07 4.30 -9.84
CA LEU A 138 -0.56 5.24 -10.82
C LEU A 138 -1.56 6.38 -11.02
N TRP A 139 -1.03 7.59 -11.13
CA TRP A 139 -1.77 8.74 -11.60
C TRP A 139 -2.13 8.56 -13.07
N ALA A 140 -3.18 9.25 -13.53
CA ALA A 140 -3.66 9.18 -14.90
C ALA A 140 -2.52 9.22 -15.95
N GLY A 141 -1.61 10.21 -15.87
CA GLY A 141 -0.51 10.33 -16.86
C GLY A 141 0.48 9.15 -16.91
N HIS A 142 0.45 8.23 -15.96
CA HIS A 142 1.38 7.11 -15.85
C HIS A 142 0.71 5.73 -15.89
N ALA A 143 -0.62 5.67 -15.81
CA ALA A 143 -1.34 4.41 -15.97
C ALA A 143 -1.34 3.99 -17.45
N PRO A 144 -1.59 2.70 -17.76
CA PRO A 144 -1.75 2.24 -19.14
C PRO A 144 -2.70 3.16 -19.92
N SER A 145 -2.37 3.49 -21.16
CA SER A 145 -2.94 4.63 -21.91
C SER A 145 -4.47 4.64 -22.07
N GLU A 146 -5.13 3.49 -21.89
CA GLU A 146 -6.60 3.39 -21.94
C GLU A 146 -7.30 3.38 -20.57
N CYS A 147 -6.55 3.43 -19.46
CA CYS A 147 -7.11 3.51 -18.10
C CYS A 147 -7.94 4.77 -17.82
N ILE A 148 -7.80 5.83 -18.63
CA ILE A 148 -8.35 7.18 -18.33
C ILE A 148 -9.30 7.70 -19.41
N ALA A 149 -9.53 6.95 -20.49
CA ALA A 149 -10.48 7.36 -21.51
C ALA A 149 -11.91 6.99 -21.07
N SER A 150 -12.52 7.83 -20.24
CA SER A 150 -13.99 7.97 -20.15
C SER A 150 -14.43 9.26 -20.82
#